data_AF-A0A436CC83-F1
#
_entry.id   AF-A0A436CC83-F1
#
_cell.length_a   1.000
_cell.length_b   1.000
_cell.length_c   1.000
_cell.angle_alpha   90.00
_cell.angle_beta   90.00
_cell.angle_gamma   90.00
#
_symmetry.space_group_name_H-M   'P 1'
#
loop_
_entity.id
_entity.type
_entity.pdbx_description
1 polymer ?
#
loop_
_entity_poly.entity_id
_entity_poly.type
_entity_poly.pdbx_seq_one_letter_code
_entity_poly.pdbx_strand_id
1 'polypeptide(L)' 'AWALHKAWPKADFHLIEGAGHAYSEPGILDRLIRATDKFAGK' A
#
# COMPACT_ATOMS: atom_id res chain seq x y z
N ALA A 1 5.67 7.04 5.79
CA ALA A 1 4.29 6.97 5.28
C ALA A 1 3.24 7.46 6.29
N TRP A 2 3.35 7.14 7.60
CA TRP A 2 2.36 7.58 8.61
C TRP A 2 2.15 9.10 8.68
N ALA A 3 3.22 9.89 8.69
CA ALA A 3 3.12 11.35 8.69
C ALA A 3 2.34 11.89 7.47
N LEU A 4 2.52 11.27 6.29
CA LEU A 4 1.80 11.61 5.09
C LEU A 4 0.30 11.29 5.22
N HIS A 5 -0.06 10.11 5.73
CA HIS A 5 -1.46 9.75 5.94
C HIS A 5 -2.14 10.68 6.95
N LYS A 6 -1.45 11.11 8.01
CA LYS A 6 -1.97 12.13 8.93
C LYS A 6 -2.25 13.48 8.24
N ALA A 7 -1.37 13.90 7.32
CA ALA A 7 -1.55 15.12 6.54
C ALA A 7 -2.59 14.98 5.41
N TRP A 8 -2.81 13.76 4.92
CA TRP A 8 -3.80 13.43 3.89
C TRP A 8 -4.65 12.21 4.29
N PRO A 9 -5.65 12.41 5.17
CA PRO A 9 -6.42 11.31 5.75
C PRO A 9 -7.27 10.51 4.75
N LYS A 10 -7.53 11.09 3.56
CA LYS A 10 -8.29 10.44 2.49
C LYS A 10 -7.46 9.39 1.71
N ALA A 11 -6.14 9.37 1.86
CA ALA A 11 -5.30 8.38 1.20
C ALA A 11 -5.39 7.04 1.94
N ASP A 12 -5.69 5.95 1.22
CA ASP A 12 -5.68 4.60 1.77
C ASP A 12 -4.26 4.22 2.25
N PHE A 13 -4.10 3.98 3.55
CA PHE A 13 -2.80 3.63 4.16
C PHE A 13 -2.80 2.18 4.66
N HIS A 14 -1.79 1.43 4.24
CA HIS A 14 -1.58 0.04 4.66
C HIS A 14 -0.16 -0.13 5.24
N LEU A 15 -0.07 -0.53 6.50
CA LEU A 15 1.18 -0.96 7.12
C LEU A 15 1.28 -2.49 6.97
N ILE A 16 2.40 -2.97 6.43
CA ILE A 16 2.63 -4.39 6.18
C ILE A 16 3.64 -4.90 7.19
N GLU A 17 3.16 -5.67 8.16
CA GLU A 17 3.99 -6.28 9.20
C GLU A 17 4.95 -7.30 8.58
N GLY A 18 6.20 -7.30 9.04
CA GLY A 18 7.23 -8.25 8.61
C GLY A 18 7.80 -8.03 7.20
N ALA A 19 7.43 -6.95 6.50
CA ALA A 19 7.98 -6.60 5.19
C ALA A 19 9.13 -5.58 5.29
N GLY A 20 10.14 -5.76 4.43
CA GLY A 20 11.23 -4.80 4.23
C GLY A 20 10.89 -3.62 3.31
N HIS A 21 11.91 -3.03 2.68
CA HIS A 21 11.75 -1.90 1.75
C HIS A 21 11.44 -2.33 0.31
N ALA A 22 11.73 -3.57 -0.06
CA ALA A 22 11.61 -4.01 -1.44
C ALA A 22 10.14 -4.08 -1.87
N TYR A 23 9.82 -3.57 -3.06
CA TYR A 23 8.45 -3.64 -3.58
C TYR A 23 7.96 -5.09 -3.79
N SER A 24 8.90 -6.02 -3.95
CA SER A 24 8.67 -7.44 -4.21
C SER A 24 8.47 -8.28 -2.94
N GLU A 25 8.52 -7.67 -1.75
CA GLU A 25 8.12 -8.37 -0.52
C GLU A 25 6.68 -8.89 -0.67
N PRO A 26 6.38 -10.15 -0.31
CA PRO A 26 5.09 -10.77 -0.63
C PRO A 26 3.86 -9.94 -0.23
N GLY A 27 3.87 -9.34 0.97
CA GLY A 27 2.76 -8.50 1.45
C GLY A 27 2.68 -7.13 0.79
N ILE A 28 3.81 -6.55 0.36
CA ILE A 28 3.83 -5.28 -0.37
C ILE A 28 3.32 -5.52 -1.79
N LEU A 29 3.82 -6.55 -2.47
CA LEU A 29 3.42 -6.91 -3.82
C LEU A 29 1.91 -7.20 -3.91
N ASP A 30 1.33 -7.95 -2.98
CA ASP A 30 -0.12 -8.19 -2.93
C ASP A 30 -0.90 -6.86 -2.84
N ARG A 31 -0.47 -5.92 -1.98
CA ARG A 31 -1.14 -4.62 -1.86
C ARG A 31 -1.01 -3.75 -3.10
N LEU A 32 0.15 -3.77 -3.75
CA LEU A 32 0.34 -3.05 -5.00
C LEU A 32 -0.59 -3.60 -6.08
N ILE A 33 -0.69 -4.93 -6.23
CA ILE A 33 -1.59 -5.57 -7.21
C ILE A 33 -3.04 -5.16 -6.93
N ARG A 34 -3.54 -5.32 -5.69
CA ARG A 34 -4.91 -4.93 -5.32
C ARG A 34 -5.21 -3.46 -5.58
N ALA A 35 -4.25 -2.57 -5.28
CA ALA A 35 -4.41 -1.14 -5.54
C ALA A 35 -4.51 -0.87 -7.05
N THR A 36 -3.64 -1.49 -7.86
CA THR A 36 -3.68 -1.34 -9.32
C THR A 36 -4.94 -1.92 -9.95
N ASP A 37 -5.42 -3.07 -9.48
CA ASP A 37 -6.68 -3.67 -9.94
C ASP A 37 -7.88 -2.78 -9.57
N LYS A 38 -7.93 -2.24 -8.34
CA LYS A 38 -8.96 -1.27 -7.91
C LYS A 38 -8.99 -0.03 -8.81
N PHE A 39 -7.83 0.56 -9.12
CA PHE A 39 -7.77 1.72 -10.01
C PHE A 39 -8.08 1.40 -11.47
N ALA A 40 -7.85 0.16 -11.89
CA ALA A 40 -8.26 -0.34 -13.21
C ALA A 40 -9.76 -0.69 -13.29
N GLY A 41 -10.50 -0.67 -12.17
CA GLY A 41 -11.92 -1.00 -12.14
C GLY A 41 -12.24 -2.49 -12.24
N LYS A 42 -11.31 -3.37 -11.83
CA LYS A 42 -11.54 -4.82 -11.75
C LYS A 42 -12.19 -5.24 -10.45
#